data_AF-A0A4R3AFV1-F1
#
_entry.id   AF-A0A4R3AFV1-F1
#
_cell.length_a   1.000
_cell.length_b   1.000
_cell.length_c   1.000
_cell.angle_alpha   90.00
_cell.angle_beta   90.00
_cell.angle_gamma   90.00
#
_symmetry.space_group_name_H-M   'P 1'
#
loop_
_entity.id
_entity.type
_entity.pdbx_description
1 polymer ?
#
loop_
_entity_poly.entity_id
_entity_poly.type
_entity_poly.pdbx_seq_one_letter_code
_entity_poly.pdbx_strand_id
1 'polypeptide(L)'
;MILGGAMIFGFSAFKSAEVYSGKKLSPVTIFFHGNSQSPTEVQDESRWTTTTNGQDCNTENVMACAQVVDESDLNASNQLDPSKIQLGATNTTGSNYIPSRTGGSSSSPFNPINKD
;
A
#
# COMPACT_ATOMS: atom_id res chain seq x y z
N MET A 1 10.84 11.29 56.76
CA MET A 1 10.70 10.92 55.33
C MET A 1 9.88 9.64 55.26
N ILE A 2 8.58 9.73 54.98
CA ILE A 2 7.73 8.59 54.63
C ILE A 2 6.75 9.08 53.56
N LEU A 3 6.36 8.14 52.70
CA LEU A 3 5.31 8.16 51.69
C LEU A 3 5.75 8.61 50.29
N GLY A 4 6.52 7.70 49.67
CA GLY A 4 6.50 7.54 48.22
C GLY A 4 5.13 7.02 47.78
N GLY A 5 4.50 7.76 46.89
CA GLY A 5 3.23 7.40 46.29
C GLY A 5 2.91 8.36 45.16
N ALA A 6 3.33 8.04 43.94
CA ALA A 6 2.82 8.69 42.74
C ALA A 6 2.95 7.74 41.54
N MET A 7 1.91 6.91 41.41
CA MET A 7 1.17 6.58 40.19
C MET A 7 1.99 6.42 38.89
N ILE A 8 2.11 5.17 38.44
CA ILE A 8 2.47 4.82 37.07
C ILE A 8 1.38 5.35 36.14
N PHE A 9 1.61 6.50 35.51
CA PHE A 9 0.88 6.87 34.30
C PHE A 9 1.50 6.10 33.14
N GLY A 10 1.14 4.82 33.07
CA GLY A 10 1.28 4.06 31.84
C GLY A 10 0.33 4.69 30.84
N PHE A 11 0.82 5.60 30.01
CA PHE A 11 0.09 6.06 28.84
C PHE A 11 -0.15 4.83 27.95
N SER A 12 -1.36 4.28 28.02
CA SER A 12 -1.91 3.41 26.99
C SER A 12 -2.03 4.22 25.70
N ALA A 13 -0.92 4.42 25.00
CA ALA A 13 -0.89 5.07 23.70
C ALA A 13 -1.14 4.03 22.60
N PHE A 14 -2.31 3.38 22.64
CA PHE A 14 -2.96 2.87 21.43
C PHE A 14 -4.01 3.89 20.99
N LYS A 15 -3.62 5.17 20.92
CA LYS A 15 -4.46 6.21 20.34
C LYS A 15 -4.14 6.29 18.86
N SER A 16 -4.80 5.45 18.07
CA SER A 16 -5.17 5.70 16.66
C SER A 16 -6.01 4.54 16.09
N ALA A 17 -7.02 4.06 16.83
CA ALA A 17 -8.12 3.28 16.23
C ALA A 17 -9.30 4.18 15.80
N GLU A 18 -9.25 5.47 16.14
CA GLU A 18 -10.39 6.39 16.03
C GLU A 18 -10.44 7.19 14.72
N VAL A 19 -9.46 7.03 13.81
CA VAL A 19 -9.49 7.69 12.49
C VAL A 19 -10.44 6.97 11.50
N TYR A 20 -10.86 5.75 11.80
CA TYR A 20 -11.76 4.96 10.94
C TYR A 20 -13.20 4.87 11.46
N SER A 21 -13.66 5.88 12.21
CA SER A 21 -15.04 5.96 12.68
C SER A 21 -15.99 6.18 11.47
N GLY A 22 -16.34 5.10 10.77
CA GLY A 22 -17.38 5.05 9.73
C GLY A 22 -17.01 4.35 8.42
N LYS A 23 -15.73 4.09 8.12
CA LYS A 23 -15.31 3.37 6.91
C LYS A 23 -14.60 2.09 7.33
N LYS A 24 -15.31 0.96 7.24
CA LYS A 24 -14.70 -0.36 7.35
C LYS A 24 -13.75 -0.52 6.16
N LEU A 25 -12.47 -0.22 6.36
CA LEU A 25 -11.46 -0.57 5.37
C LEU A 25 -11.39 -2.10 5.30
N SER A 26 -11.47 -2.63 4.09
CA SER A 26 -11.26 -4.04 3.77
C SER A 26 -9.94 -4.11 3.01
N PRO A 27 -8.79 -4.13 3.71
CA PRO A 27 -7.50 -4.09 3.05
C PRO A 27 -7.28 -5.38 2.24
N VAL A 28 -6.86 -5.23 1.00
CA VAL A 28 -6.52 -6.31 0.07
C VAL A 28 -5.14 -6.05 -0.53
N THR A 29 -4.37 -7.11 -0.72
CA THR A 29 -3.07 -7.03 -1.38
C THR A 29 -3.24 -7.27 -2.87
N ILE A 30 -2.74 -6.34 -3.67
CA ILE A 30 -2.58 -6.49 -5.11
C ILE A 30 -1.10 -6.73 -5.44
N PHE A 31 -0.84 -7.51 -6.46
CA PHE A 31 0.48 -7.89 -6.94
C PHE A 31 0.66 -7.36 -8.36
N PHE A 32 1.90 -6.97 -8.67
CA PHE A 32 2.27 -6.47 -9.98
C PHE A 32 2.60 -7.62 -10.95
N HIS A 33 2.01 -7.58 -12.13
CA HIS A 33 2.19 -8.54 -13.22
C HIS A 33 2.80 -7.85 -14.45
N GLY A 34 4.06 -7.43 -14.34
CA GLY A 34 4.77 -6.80 -15.46
C GLY A 34 6.26 -6.62 -15.23
N ASN A 35 6.89 -5.86 -16.13
CA ASN A 35 8.30 -5.51 -16.02
C ASN A 35 8.49 -4.25 -15.16
N SER A 36 9.15 -4.38 -14.01
CA SER A 36 9.43 -3.27 -13.09
C SER A 36 10.42 -2.25 -13.67
N GLN A 37 11.14 -2.56 -14.74
CA GLN A 37 12.00 -1.62 -15.47
C GLN A 37 11.21 -0.81 -16.52
N SER A 38 9.93 -1.12 -16.71
CA SER A 38 9.04 -0.45 -17.65
C SER A 38 8.10 0.49 -16.90
N PRO A 39 8.29 1.82 -16.97
CA PRO A 39 7.42 2.77 -16.25
C PRO A 39 5.97 2.68 -16.74
N THR A 40 5.78 2.42 -18.02
CA THR A 40 4.45 2.29 -18.63
C THR A 40 3.71 1.06 -18.13
N GLU A 41 4.41 0.00 -17.74
CA GLU A 41 3.77 -1.18 -17.14
C GLU A 41 3.49 -0.96 -15.65
N VAL A 42 4.42 -0.35 -14.92
CA VAL A 42 4.23 -0.08 -13.47
C VAL A 42 3.05 0.86 -13.20
N GLN A 43 2.82 1.84 -14.08
CA GLN A 43 1.68 2.75 -13.98
C GLN A 43 0.36 2.17 -14.52
N ASP A 44 0.37 0.98 -15.12
CA ASP A 44 -0.84 0.36 -15.69
C ASP A 44 -1.63 -0.37 -14.59
N GLU A 45 -2.73 0.21 -14.14
CA GLU A 45 -3.60 -0.31 -13.09
C GLU A 45 -4.11 -1.74 -13.37
N SER A 46 -4.26 -2.12 -14.65
CA SER A 46 -4.74 -3.44 -15.03
C SER A 46 -3.72 -4.55 -14.73
N ARG A 47 -2.44 -4.20 -14.55
CA ARG A 47 -1.37 -5.11 -14.16
C ARG A 47 -1.24 -5.30 -12.66
N TRP A 48 -2.04 -4.57 -11.88
CA TRP A 48 -2.12 -4.71 -10.43
C TRP A 48 -3.39 -5.45 -10.07
N THR A 49 -3.25 -6.71 -9.65
CA THR A 49 -4.40 -7.60 -9.40
C THR A 49 -4.26 -8.32 -8.08
N THR A 50 -5.36 -8.81 -7.50
CA THR A 50 -5.30 -9.60 -6.25
C THR A 50 -4.70 -11.00 -6.43
N THR A 51 -4.44 -11.42 -7.67
CA THR A 51 -3.79 -12.71 -7.95
C THR A 51 -2.30 -12.58 -7.66
N THR A 52 -1.75 -13.51 -6.89
CA THR A 52 -0.31 -13.56 -6.60
C THR A 52 0.50 -13.68 -7.90
N ASN A 53 1.58 -12.92 -8.04
CA ASN A 53 2.50 -13.04 -9.19
C ASN A 53 3.50 -14.21 -9.05
N GLY A 54 3.37 -15.02 -7.99
CA GLY A 54 4.27 -16.15 -7.72
C GLY A 54 5.66 -15.75 -7.26
N GLN A 55 5.86 -14.49 -6.86
CA GLN A 55 7.11 -13.96 -6.35
C GLN A 55 6.99 -13.60 -4.87
N ASP A 56 8.05 -13.85 -4.09
CA ASP A 56 8.18 -13.29 -2.75
C ASP A 56 8.41 -11.78 -2.84
N CYS A 57 7.55 -10.99 -2.19
CA CYS A 57 7.63 -9.52 -2.11
C CYS A 57 8.20 -9.07 -0.75
N ASN A 58 9.45 -9.46 -0.51
CA ASN A 58 10.33 -9.10 0.61
C ASN A 58 11.05 -7.75 0.34
N THR A 59 11.81 -7.17 1.28
CA THR A 59 12.08 -5.70 1.30
C THR A 59 13.50 -5.20 0.98
N GLU A 60 14.28 -5.88 0.15
CA GLU A 60 15.73 -5.60 -0.04
C GLU A 60 16.08 -5.03 -1.44
N ASN A 61 15.16 -5.03 -2.40
CA ASN A 61 15.28 -4.34 -3.70
C ASN A 61 14.19 -3.27 -3.90
N VAL A 62 14.48 -2.28 -4.74
CA VAL A 62 13.60 -1.12 -5.00
C VAL A 62 12.78 -1.28 -6.28
N MET A 63 12.11 -2.42 -6.46
CA MET A 63 11.27 -2.68 -7.65
C MET A 63 9.81 -2.96 -7.28
N ALA A 64 8.87 -2.61 -8.16
CA ALA A 64 7.45 -2.90 -7.98
C ALA A 64 7.18 -4.39 -7.72
N CYS A 65 6.48 -4.71 -6.63
CA CYS A 65 6.11 -6.10 -6.31
C CYS A 65 4.65 -6.25 -5.91
N ALA A 66 4.23 -5.62 -4.81
CA ALA A 66 2.86 -5.67 -4.30
C ALA A 66 2.45 -4.32 -3.70
N GLN A 67 1.17 -4.16 -3.40
CA GLN A 67 0.62 -2.94 -2.81
C GLN A 67 -0.61 -3.33 -1.99
N VAL A 68 -0.78 -2.73 -0.82
CA VAL A 68 -2.02 -2.88 -0.04
C VAL A 68 -2.95 -1.73 -0.40
N VAL A 69 -4.17 -2.05 -0.83
CA VAL A 69 -5.24 -1.08 -1.13
C VAL A 69 -6.52 -1.49 -0.41
N ASP A 70 -7.57 -0.68 -0.49
CA ASP A 70 -8.89 -1.11 -0.03
C ASP A 70 -9.62 -1.90 -1.13
N GLU A 71 -10.46 -2.86 -0.76
CA GLU A 71 -11.28 -3.60 -1.73
C GLU A 71 -12.17 -2.68 -2.57
N SER A 72 -12.62 -1.55 -2.03
CA SER A 72 -13.39 -0.54 -2.77
C SER A 72 -12.58 0.25 -3.81
N ASP A 73 -11.26 0.06 -3.84
CA ASP A 73 -10.36 0.61 -4.87
C ASP A 73 -10.21 -0.34 -6.07
N LEU A 74 -10.81 -1.53 -6.01
CA LEU A 74 -10.78 -2.51 -7.10
C LEU A 74 -12.01 -2.40 -8.00
N ASN A 75 -11.82 -2.73 -9.28
CA ASN A 75 -12.91 -2.91 -10.23
C ASN A 75 -13.50 -4.32 -10.13
N ALA A 76 -14.55 -4.59 -10.91
CA ALA A 76 -15.23 -5.90 -10.93
C ALA A 76 -14.33 -7.08 -11.38
N SER A 77 -13.18 -6.81 -11.98
CA SER A 77 -12.17 -7.80 -12.38
C SER A 77 -11.07 -8.02 -11.33
N ASN A 78 -11.20 -7.46 -10.13
CA ASN A 78 -10.17 -7.47 -9.07
C ASN A 78 -8.84 -6.82 -9.49
N GLN A 79 -8.91 -5.84 -10.39
CA GLN A 79 -7.78 -5.00 -10.77
C GLN A 79 -7.98 -3.62 -10.15
N LEU A 80 -6.91 -2.84 -10.02
CA LEU A 80 -7.01 -1.49 -9.50
C LEU A 80 -7.92 -0.62 -10.40
N ASP A 81 -8.85 0.12 -9.80
CA ASP A 81 -9.74 1.03 -10.52
C ASP A 81 -9.06 2.41 -10.68
N PRO A 82 -8.75 2.86 -11.92
CA PRO A 82 -8.06 4.13 -12.15
C PRO A 82 -8.87 5.36 -11.69
N SER A 83 -10.19 5.25 -11.52
CA SER A 83 -11.03 6.31 -10.96
C SER A 83 -10.88 6.45 -9.43
N LYS A 84 -10.42 5.39 -8.76
CA LYS A 84 -10.18 5.32 -7.31
C LYS A 84 -8.73 5.63 -6.98
N ILE A 85 -7.81 4.95 -7.65
CA ILE A 85 -6.38 5.14 -7.52
C ILE A 85 -5.79 5.19 -8.91
N GLN A 86 -5.30 6.37 -9.29
CA GLN A 86 -4.52 6.53 -10.52
C GLN A 86 -3.04 6.35 -10.18
N LEU A 87 -2.37 5.49 -10.95
CA LEU A 87 -0.96 5.19 -10.75
C LEU A 87 -0.06 6.08 -11.63
N GLY A 88 1.12 6.34 -11.10
CA GLY A 88 2.30 6.75 -11.84
C GLY A 88 3.45 5.81 -11.51
N ALA A 89 4.58 6.01 -12.18
CA ALA A 89 5.80 5.27 -11.94
C ALA A 89 6.90 6.20 -11.42
N THR A 90 7.42 5.92 -10.24
CA THR A 90 8.57 6.63 -9.68
C THR A 90 9.82 5.80 -9.91
N ASN A 91 10.83 6.40 -10.54
CA ASN A 91 12.11 5.73 -10.76
C ASN A 91 12.85 5.52 -9.43
N THR A 92 13.52 4.37 -9.31
CA THR A 92 14.34 4.00 -8.17
C THR A 92 15.75 3.63 -8.62
N THR A 93 16.65 3.42 -7.66
CA THR A 93 18.03 3.01 -7.91
C THR A 93 18.06 1.70 -8.73
N GLY A 94 18.90 1.64 -9.78
CA GLY A 94 19.04 0.43 -10.61
C GLY A 94 18.06 0.32 -11.78
N SER A 95 17.51 1.44 -12.27
CA SER A 95 16.62 1.49 -13.44
C SER A 95 15.30 0.74 -13.26
N ASN A 96 14.84 0.60 -12.02
CA ASN A 96 13.53 0.06 -11.70
C ASN A 96 12.54 1.20 -11.43
N TYR A 97 11.27 0.84 -11.37
CA TYR A 97 10.18 1.72 -11.01
C TYR A 97 9.32 1.08 -9.93
N ILE A 98 8.78 1.94 -9.08
CA ILE A 98 7.77 1.60 -8.08
C ILE A 98 6.50 2.40 -8.38
N PRO A 99 5.32 1.87 -8.07
CA PRO A 99 4.10 2.62 -8.29
C PRO A 99 4.06 3.81 -7.32
N SER A 100 3.52 4.92 -7.79
CA SER A 100 3.18 6.08 -6.96
C SER A 100 1.77 6.51 -7.26
N ARG A 101 1.08 7.05 -6.26
CA ARG A 101 -0.26 7.57 -6.48
C ARG A 101 -0.19 8.97 -7.07
N THR A 102 -0.76 9.15 -8.26
CA THR A 102 -0.81 10.44 -8.95
C THR A 102 -2.20 11.08 -8.90
N GLY A 103 -3.24 10.31 -8.57
CA GLY A 103 -4.61 10.80 -8.50
C GLY A 103 -5.63 9.79 -7.98
N GLY A 104 -6.89 10.00 -8.36
CA GLY A 104 -8.05 9.19 -7.97
C GLY A 104 -8.77 9.66 -6.70
N SER A 105 -9.99 9.17 -6.51
CA SER A 105 -10.90 9.62 -5.44
C SER A 105 -10.72 8.93 -4.08
N SER A 106 -9.92 7.86 -4.00
CA SER A 106 -9.76 7.09 -2.77
C SER A 106 -9.02 7.85 -1.67
N SER A 107 -9.22 7.49 -0.41
CA SER A 107 -8.40 7.98 0.70
C SER A 107 -7.63 6.85 1.39
N SER A 108 -7.58 5.66 0.77
CA SER A 108 -6.86 4.52 1.33
C SER A 108 -5.35 4.82 1.42
N PRO A 109 -4.65 4.28 2.43
CA PRO A 109 -3.21 4.37 2.52
C PRO A 109 -2.53 3.76 1.30
N PHE A 110 -1.56 4.47 0.72
CA PHE A 110 -0.82 4.01 -0.45
C PHE A 110 0.61 3.63 -0.05
N ASN A 111 0.80 2.37 0.37
CA ASN A 111 2.09 1.81 0.76
C ASN A 111 2.55 0.68 -0.19
N PRO A 112 3.40 0.98 -1.19
CA PRO A 112 3.92 -0.05 -2.07
C PRO A 112 4.93 -0.94 -1.37
N ILE A 113 4.81 -2.23 -1.61
CA ILE A 113 5.71 -3.29 -1.18
C ILE A 113 6.62 -3.60 -2.36
N ASN A 114 7.91 -3.39 -2.17
CA ASN A 114 8.93 -3.72 -3.17
C ASN A 114 9.40 -5.16 -2.97
N LYS A 115 10.23 -5.70 -3.88
CA LYS A 115 10.76 -7.06 -3.83
C LYS A 115 12.16 -7.11 -3.18
N ASP A 116 12.60 -8.20 -2.58
CA ASP A 116 14.01 -8.58 -2.28
C ASP A 116 14.50 -9.60 -3.30
#